data_AF-A0A969V2D4-F1
#
_entry.id   AF-A0A969V2D4-F1
#
_cell.length_a   1.000
_cell.length_b   1.000
_cell.length_c   1.000
_cell.angle_alpha   90.00
_cell.angle_beta   90.00
_cell.angle_gamma   90.00
#
_symmetry.space_group_name_H-M   'P 1'
#
loop_
_entity.id
_entity.type
_entity.pdbx_description
1 polymer ?
#
loop_
_entity_poly.entity_id
_entity_poly.type
_entity_poly.pdbx_seq_one_letter_code
_entity_poly.pdbx_strand_id
1 'polypeptide(L)'
;MSAIELQEIFNQAQRHDEHIFLMPTKLVAAGYGVGESTIRRHKADKPGELLENQHWIKDESGSTLWTARGVVQLGFCTQSKQGNEFRAWAESQIMGALQPRESRSQVAQLDQTAQAIAAIIVGQLSAEQILQERINHHVAAALDAQIGGVEAAALGKSLALQWGLQNLASLTEAIASQLRPGEVRG
;
A
#
# COMPACT_ATOMS: atom_id res chain seq x y z
N MET A 1 31.61 18.35 20.70
CA MET A 1 31.07 17.04 21.11
C MET A 1 32.25 16.12 21.33
N SER A 2 32.36 15.54 22.51
CA SER A 2 33.44 14.62 22.86
C SER A 2 33.16 13.19 22.36
N ALA A 3 34.19 12.36 22.26
CA ALA A 3 34.03 10.96 21.85
C ALA A 3 33.16 10.13 22.81
N ILE A 4 33.20 10.45 24.10
CA ILE A 4 32.39 9.79 25.15
C ILE A 4 30.91 10.14 24.97
N GLU A 5 30.59 11.42 24.74
CA GLU A 5 29.22 11.85 24.46
C GLU A 5 28.65 11.17 23.20
N LEU A 6 29.46 11.01 22.16
CA LEU A 6 29.04 10.28 20.95
C LEU A 6 28.67 8.83 21.26
N GLN A 7 29.48 8.14 22.06
CA GLN A 7 29.29 6.73 22.40
C GLN A 7 28.03 6.53 23.26
N GLU A 8 27.78 7.42 24.23
CA GLU A 8 26.54 7.43 25.02
C GLU A 8 25.30 7.68 24.17
N ILE A 9 25.40 8.56 23.16
CA ILE A 9 24.30 8.83 22.24
C ILE A 9 24.08 7.62 21.31
N PHE A 10 25.12 6.96 20.80
CA PHE A 10 25.00 5.76 19.97
C PHE A 10 24.30 4.60 20.71
N ASN A 11 24.53 4.46 22.02
CA ASN A 11 23.85 3.44 22.84
C ASN A 11 22.34 3.67 22.98
N GLN A 12 21.83 4.85 22.59
CA GLN A 12 20.39 5.14 22.56
C GLN A 12 19.73 4.66 21.27
N ALA A 13 20.49 4.23 20.26
CA ALA A 13 19.93 3.57 19.09
C ALA A 13 19.45 2.17 19.48
N GLN A 14 18.15 1.92 19.34
CA GLN A 14 17.55 0.63 19.64
C GLN A 14 17.30 -0.14 18.35
N ARG A 15 17.66 -1.42 18.31
CA ARG A 15 17.26 -2.30 17.20
C ARG A 15 15.74 -2.45 17.22
N HIS A 16 15.12 -2.42 16.05
CA HIS A 16 13.68 -2.59 15.90
C HIS A 16 13.40 -3.54 14.73
N ASP A 17 12.52 -4.52 14.93
CA ASP A 17 12.33 -5.58 13.94
C ASP A 17 11.69 -5.05 12.65
N GLU A 18 10.68 -4.18 12.76
CA GLU A 18 9.97 -3.63 11.59
C GLU A 18 10.67 -2.44 10.93
N HIS A 19 11.54 -1.74 11.68
CA HIS A 19 12.08 -0.43 11.27
C HIS A 19 13.61 -0.42 11.20
N ILE A 20 14.23 -1.60 11.35
CA ILE A 20 15.67 -1.87 11.48
C ILE A 20 16.25 -1.28 12.78
N PHE A 21 16.07 0.02 13.00
CA PHE A 21 16.44 0.69 14.24
C PHE A 21 15.54 1.91 14.51
N LEU A 22 15.57 2.35 15.76
CA LEU A 22 14.97 3.59 16.23
C LEU A 22 16.05 4.46 16.86
N MET A 23 16.08 5.74 16.48
CA MET A 23 17.06 6.70 17.00
C MET A 23 16.37 7.96 17.56
N PRO A 24 16.79 8.48 18.72
CA PRO A 24 16.30 9.75 19.21
C PRO A 24 16.76 10.90 18.30
N THR A 25 15.98 11.98 18.26
CA THR A 25 16.29 13.17 17.45
C THR A 25 17.69 13.72 17.72
N LYS A 26 18.17 13.64 18.96
CA LYS A 26 19.53 14.03 19.34
C LYS A 26 20.61 13.26 18.59
N LEU A 27 20.46 11.93 18.48
CA LEU A 27 21.41 11.08 17.75
C LEU A 27 21.38 11.35 16.25
N VAL A 28 20.19 11.50 15.67
CA VAL A 28 20.03 11.83 14.25
C VAL A 28 20.69 13.17 13.92
N ALA A 29 20.43 14.19 14.74
CA ALA A 29 21.02 15.51 14.57
C ALA A 29 22.56 15.48 14.66
N ALA A 30 23.09 14.74 15.63
CA ALA A 30 24.52 14.50 15.78
C ALA A 30 25.14 13.82 14.55
N GLY A 31 24.47 12.79 13.99
CA GLY A 31 24.91 12.09 12.79
C GLY A 31 24.97 12.97 11.54
N TYR A 32 24.06 13.94 11.42
CA TYR A 32 24.05 14.93 10.32
C TYR A 32 24.91 16.17 10.59
N GLY A 33 25.47 16.33 11.79
CA GLY A 33 26.20 17.55 12.17
C GLY A 33 25.32 18.80 12.25
N VAL A 34 24.04 18.65 12.54
CA VAL A 34 23.06 19.75 12.65
C VAL A 34 22.46 19.84 14.05
N GLY A 35 21.78 20.95 14.35
CA GLY A 35 21.01 21.08 15.58
C GLY A 35 19.71 20.26 15.55
N GLU A 36 19.25 19.79 16.71
CA GLU A 36 17.97 19.06 16.82
C GLU A 36 16.76 19.85 16.31
N SER A 37 16.80 21.18 16.45
CA SER A 37 15.77 22.08 15.91
C SER A 37 15.64 21.98 14.39
N THR A 38 16.74 21.76 13.67
CA THR A 38 16.74 21.54 12.22
C THR A 38 15.98 20.26 11.86
N ILE A 39 16.23 19.17 12.58
CA ILE A 39 15.54 17.89 12.36
C ILE A 39 14.04 18.02 12.67
N ARG A 40 13.68 18.65 13.81
CA ARG A 40 12.29 18.91 14.17
C ARG A 40 11.59 19.80 13.14
N ARG A 41 12.27 20.82 12.63
CA ARG A 41 11.75 21.70 11.59
C ARG A 41 11.51 20.93 10.28
N HIS A 42 12.45 20.10 9.84
CA HIS A 42 12.25 19.27 8.64
C HIS A 42 11.05 18.34 8.75
N LYS A 43 10.83 17.75 9.93
CA LYS A 43 9.61 16.98 10.22
C LYS A 43 8.34 17.82 10.04
N ALA A 44 8.33 19.04 10.59
CA ALA A 44 7.17 19.93 10.56
C ALA A 44 6.89 20.53 9.17
N ASP A 45 7.94 20.89 8.44
CA ASP A 45 7.85 21.56 7.13
C ASP A 45 7.42 20.60 6.01
N LYS A 46 7.60 19.29 6.21
CA LYS A 46 7.43 18.27 5.17
C LYS A 46 6.50 17.12 5.60
N PRO A 47 5.25 17.39 5.99
CA PRO A 47 4.33 16.36 6.48
C PRO A 47 3.99 15.31 5.41
N GLY A 48 4.06 15.67 4.11
CA GLY A 48 3.85 14.73 3.01
C GLY A 48 5.05 13.84 2.68
N GLU A 49 6.26 14.18 3.13
CA GLU A 49 7.48 13.38 2.91
C GLU A 49 7.84 12.52 4.13
N LEU A 50 7.50 12.97 5.34
CA LEU A 50 7.87 12.33 6.61
C LEU A 50 6.65 11.85 7.38
N LEU A 51 6.17 10.68 6.97
CA LEU A 51 4.99 10.01 7.53
C LEU A 51 5.26 9.32 8.87
N GLU A 52 4.34 9.50 9.83
CA GLU A 52 4.28 8.75 11.09
C GLU A 52 4.11 7.25 10.81
N ASN A 53 4.71 6.39 11.65
CA ASN A 53 4.77 4.93 11.52
C ASN A 53 5.56 4.40 10.31
N GLN A 54 6.15 5.28 9.50
CA GLN A 54 7.07 4.89 8.43
C GLN A 54 8.46 5.49 8.65
N HIS A 55 8.51 6.81 8.83
CA HIS A 55 9.76 7.57 8.96
C HIS A 55 10.09 7.87 10.42
N TRP A 56 9.06 7.96 11.25
CA TRP A 56 9.21 8.23 12.68
C TRP A 56 8.04 7.67 13.46
N ILE A 57 8.25 7.40 14.74
CA ILE A 57 7.24 7.02 15.71
C ILE A 57 7.33 7.92 16.94
N LYS A 58 6.27 7.96 17.75
CA LYS A 58 6.30 8.54 19.09
C LYS A 58 6.58 7.45 20.11
N ASP A 59 7.44 7.74 21.07
CA ASP A 59 7.54 6.92 22.27
C ASP A 59 6.42 7.27 23.27
N GLU A 60 6.40 6.55 24.40
CA GLU A 60 5.43 6.75 25.48
C GLU A 60 5.50 8.15 26.10
N SER A 61 6.65 8.83 25.99
CA SER A 61 6.85 10.20 26.47
C SER A 61 6.40 11.26 25.45
N GLY A 62 6.00 10.85 24.24
CA GLY A 62 5.67 11.74 23.12
C GLY A 62 6.89 12.24 22.35
N SER A 63 8.09 11.75 22.66
CA SER A 63 9.33 12.08 21.95
C SER A 63 9.38 11.35 20.60
N THR A 64 9.96 12.01 19.59
CA THR A 64 10.07 11.42 18.25
C THR A 64 11.31 10.53 18.14
N LEU A 65 11.06 9.26 17.82
CA LEU A 65 12.08 8.28 17.42
C LEU A 65 12.06 8.12 15.90
N TRP A 66 13.23 8.13 15.29
CA TRP A 66 13.42 8.06 13.84
C TRP A 66 13.74 6.64 13.41
N THR A 67 13.04 6.16 12.38
CA THR A 67 13.31 4.87 11.75
C THR A 67 14.50 4.96 10.81
N ALA A 68 15.05 3.82 10.38
CA ALA A 68 16.06 3.82 9.32
C ALA A 68 15.58 4.54 8.05
N ARG A 69 14.30 4.36 7.68
CA ARG A 69 13.65 5.06 6.55
C ARG A 69 13.64 6.56 6.75
N GLY A 70 13.25 7.03 7.93
CA GLY A 70 13.24 8.45 8.23
C GLY A 70 14.62 9.09 8.19
N VAL A 71 15.63 8.40 8.71
CA VAL A 71 17.02 8.87 8.62
C VAL A 71 17.43 8.98 7.16
N VAL A 72 17.28 7.93 6.35
CA VAL A 72 17.61 7.97 4.92
C VAL A 72 16.88 9.11 4.20
N GLN A 73 15.58 9.29 4.47
CA GLN A 73 14.76 10.34 3.86
C GLN A 73 15.22 11.76 4.24
N LEU A 74 15.70 11.96 5.47
CA LEU A 74 16.30 13.23 5.92
C LEU A 74 17.63 13.54 5.19
N GLY A 75 18.39 12.51 4.81
CA GLY A 75 19.70 12.64 4.17
C GLY A 75 19.68 13.20 2.75
N PHE A 76 18.51 13.26 2.12
CA PHE A 76 18.36 13.77 0.76
C PHE A 76 17.44 15.00 0.75
N CYS A 77 18.02 16.17 0.47
CA CYS A 77 17.31 17.45 0.42
C CYS A 77 17.20 17.95 -1.03
N THR A 78 16.34 17.33 -1.83
CA THR A 78 16.04 17.78 -3.21
C THR A 78 14.56 18.09 -3.34
N GLN A 79 14.21 19.34 -3.64
CA GLN A 79 12.81 19.81 -3.68
C GLN A 79 12.11 19.62 -5.05
N SER A 80 12.80 19.04 -6.05
CA SER A 80 12.20 18.78 -7.36
C SER A 80 11.32 17.53 -7.34
N LYS A 81 10.34 17.46 -8.24
CA LYS A 81 9.50 16.25 -8.42
C LYS A 81 10.37 15.00 -8.67
N GLN A 82 11.35 15.11 -9.56
CA GLN A 82 12.30 14.04 -9.87
C GLN A 82 13.20 13.71 -8.66
N GLY A 83 13.53 14.71 -7.84
CA GLY A 83 14.24 14.52 -6.58
C GLY A 83 13.41 13.72 -5.58
N ASN A 84 12.10 13.95 -5.49
CA ASN A 84 11.21 13.17 -4.62
C ASN A 84 11.14 11.71 -5.07
N GLU A 85 11.01 11.47 -6.38
CA GLU A 85 11.01 10.13 -6.97
C GLU A 85 12.34 9.40 -6.73
N PHE A 86 13.47 10.08 -6.92
CA PHE A 86 14.79 9.54 -6.62
C PHE A 86 14.95 9.16 -5.15
N ARG A 87 14.46 10.00 -4.23
CA ARG A 87 14.52 9.74 -2.78
C ARG A 87 13.71 8.52 -2.39
N ALA A 88 12.47 8.42 -2.86
CA ALA A 88 11.62 7.25 -2.63
C ALA A 88 12.25 5.97 -3.20
N TRP A 89 12.87 6.06 -4.38
CA TRP A 89 13.61 4.95 -4.97
C TRP A 89 14.84 4.56 -4.14
N ALA A 90 15.69 5.53 -3.77
CA ALA A 90 16.90 5.29 -2.99
C ALA A 90 16.58 4.70 -1.61
N GLU A 91 15.53 5.22 -0.96
CA GLU A 91 14.99 4.69 0.28
C GLU A 91 14.60 3.21 0.14
N SER A 92 13.79 2.88 -0.88
CA SER A 92 13.38 1.50 -1.15
C SER A 92 14.56 0.58 -1.40
N GLN A 93 15.55 1.02 -2.19
CA GLN A 93 16.75 0.24 -2.48
C GLN A 93 17.60 0.00 -1.24
N ILE A 94 17.80 1.01 -0.41
CA ILE A 94 18.57 0.88 0.83
C ILE A 94 17.85 -0.04 1.82
N MET A 95 16.52 0.10 1.98
CA MET A 95 15.75 -0.80 2.84
C MET A 95 15.82 -2.24 2.35
N GLY A 96 15.69 -2.46 1.04
CA GLY A 96 15.85 -3.78 0.44
C GLY A 96 17.25 -4.36 0.69
N ALA A 97 18.30 -3.54 0.61
CA ALA A 97 19.69 -3.92 0.89
C ALA A 97 19.93 -4.31 2.35
N LEU A 98 19.26 -3.63 3.30
CA LEU A 98 19.41 -3.85 4.74
C LEU A 98 18.58 -5.02 5.28
N GLN A 99 17.55 -5.47 4.54
CA GLN A 99 16.77 -6.63 4.96
C GLN A 99 17.61 -7.92 4.94
N PRO A 100 17.42 -8.83 5.93
CA PRO A 100 18.01 -10.15 5.89
C PRO A 100 17.68 -10.88 4.59
N ARG A 101 18.65 -11.63 4.05
CA ARG A 101 18.53 -12.33 2.75
C ARG A 101 17.34 -13.30 2.71
N GLU A 102 17.01 -13.90 3.84
CA GLU A 102 15.86 -14.80 4.03
C GLU A 102 14.53 -14.04 3.89
N SER A 103 14.42 -12.87 4.54
CA SER A 103 13.26 -11.99 4.44
C SER A 103 13.06 -11.49 3.01
N ARG A 104 14.13 -11.14 2.29
CA ARG A 104 14.05 -10.72 0.88
C ARG A 104 13.48 -11.83 -0.02
N SER A 105 13.83 -13.08 0.27
CA SER A 105 13.36 -14.24 -0.51
C SER A 105 11.87 -14.52 -0.25
N GLN A 106 11.41 -14.39 1.00
CA GLN A 106 9.99 -14.52 1.35
C GLN A 106 9.14 -13.40 0.75
N VAL A 107 9.60 -12.14 0.79
CA VAL A 107 8.87 -11.02 0.17
C VAL A 107 8.72 -11.22 -1.34
N ALA A 108 9.77 -11.70 -2.02
CA ALA A 108 9.71 -12.02 -3.45
C ALA A 108 8.71 -13.16 -3.76
N GLN A 109 8.63 -14.17 -2.89
CA GLN A 109 7.64 -15.24 -3.01
C GLN A 109 6.22 -14.72 -2.81
N LEU A 110 5.97 -13.87 -1.81
CA LEU A 110 4.67 -13.26 -1.55
C LEU A 110 4.21 -12.41 -2.74
N ASP A 111 5.10 -11.61 -3.34
CA ASP A 111 4.79 -10.80 -4.52
C ASP A 111 4.44 -11.67 -5.74
N GLN A 112 5.21 -12.73 -6.01
CA GLN A 112 4.88 -13.70 -7.06
C GLN A 112 3.53 -14.37 -6.83
N THR A 113 3.20 -14.69 -5.57
CA THR A 113 1.93 -15.32 -5.22
C THR A 113 0.77 -14.34 -5.40
N ALA A 114 0.94 -13.08 -5.00
CA ALA A 114 -0.05 -12.02 -5.22
C ALA A 114 -0.31 -11.77 -6.70
N GLN A 115 0.74 -11.74 -7.53
CA GLN A 115 0.62 -11.61 -8.98
C GLN A 115 -0.09 -12.81 -9.61
N ALA A 116 0.20 -14.04 -9.15
CA ALA A 116 -0.48 -15.24 -9.61
C ALA A 116 -1.97 -15.23 -9.26
N ILE A 117 -2.33 -14.83 -8.03
CA ILE A 117 -3.73 -14.69 -7.59
C ILE A 117 -4.45 -13.62 -8.42
N ALA A 118 -3.83 -12.47 -8.65
CA ALA A 118 -4.39 -11.41 -9.48
C ALA A 118 -4.66 -11.90 -10.92
N ALA A 119 -3.74 -12.66 -11.50
CA ALA A 119 -3.92 -13.25 -12.83
C ALA A 119 -5.08 -14.25 -12.88
N ILE A 120 -5.24 -15.08 -11.84
CA ILE A 120 -6.38 -16.02 -11.73
C ILE A 120 -7.70 -15.26 -11.67
N ILE A 121 -7.80 -14.24 -10.81
CA ILE A 121 -9.00 -13.42 -10.66
C ILE A 121 -9.37 -12.75 -11.99
N VAL A 122 -8.40 -12.12 -12.67
CA VAL A 122 -8.63 -11.49 -13.99
C VAL A 122 -9.09 -12.52 -15.02
N GLY A 123 -8.50 -13.71 -15.02
CA GLY A 123 -8.92 -14.81 -15.90
C GLY A 123 -10.37 -15.26 -15.64
N GLN A 124 -10.78 -15.36 -14.37
CA GLN A 124 -12.15 -15.72 -13.99
C GLN A 124 -13.17 -14.65 -14.40
N LEU A 125 -12.87 -13.37 -14.13
CA LEU A 125 -13.72 -12.25 -14.55
C LEU A 125 -13.90 -12.21 -16.07
N SER A 126 -12.84 -12.50 -16.82
CA SER A 126 -12.90 -12.55 -18.29
C SER A 126 -13.81 -13.68 -18.80
N ALA A 127 -13.79 -14.84 -18.14
CA ALA A 127 -14.62 -15.98 -18.52
C ALA A 127 -16.12 -15.71 -18.24
N GLU A 128 -16.44 -15.06 -17.12
CA GLU A 128 -17.82 -14.64 -16.80
C GLU A 128 -18.35 -13.60 -17.80
N GLN A 129 -17.51 -12.65 -18.21
CA GLN A 129 -17.88 -11.66 -19.22
C GLN A 129 -18.22 -12.32 -20.57
N ILE A 130 -17.40 -13.28 -21.02
CA ILE A 130 -17.65 -14.03 -22.26
C ILE A 130 -18.94 -14.85 -22.15
N LEU A 131 -19.19 -15.51 -21.01
CA LEU A 131 -20.43 -16.23 -20.76
C LEU A 131 -21.64 -15.30 -20.81
N GLN A 132 -21.53 -14.11 -20.23
CA GLN A 132 -22.61 -13.14 -20.22
C GLN A 132 -22.92 -12.58 -21.62
N GLU A 133 -21.90 -12.27 -22.41
CA GLU A 133 -22.07 -11.86 -23.80
C GLU A 133 -22.77 -12.93 -24.64
N ARG A 134 -22.41 -14.22 -24.44
CA ARG A 134 -23.07 -15.34 -25.13
C ARG A 134 -24.53 -15.49 -24.71
N ILE A 135 -24.85 -15.39 -23.43
CA ILE A 135 -26.22 -15.42 -22.93
C ILE A 135 -27.03 -14.28 -23.55
N ASN A 136 -26.50 -13.06 -23.53
CA ASN A 136 -27.15 -11.89 -24.11
C ASN A 136 -27.42 -12.07 -25.62
N HIS A 137 -26.46 -12.64 -26.37
CA HIS A 137 -26.64 -12.94 -27.79
C HIS A 137 -27.76 -13.96 -28.04
N HIS A 138 -27.81 -15.05 -27.28
CA HIS A 138 -28.86 -16.06 -27.42
C HIS A 138 -30.25 -15.52 -27.03
N VAL A 139 -30.34 -14.72 -25.98
CA VAL A 139 -31.59 -14.08 -25.57
C VAL A 139 -32.07 -13.10 -26.64
N ALA A 140 -31.17 -12.29 -27.21
CA ALA A 140 -31.51 -11.37 -28.31
C ALA A 140 -32.00 -12.13 -29.56
N ALA A 141 -31.33 -13.22 -29.95
CA ALA A 141 -31.74 -14.05 -31.07
C ALA A 141 -33.10 -14.73 -30.84
N ALA A 142 -33.36 -15.22 -29.62
CA ALA A 142 -34.64 -15.82 -29.26
C ALA A 142 -35.78 -14.80 -29.27
N LEU A 143 -35.56 -13.60 -28.73
CA LEU A 143 -36.55 -12.52 -28.76
C LEU A 143 -36.85 -12.04 -30.20
N ASP A 144 -35.84 -11.95 -31.07
CA ASP A 144 -36.02 -11.55 -32.46
C ASP A 144 -36.84 -12.59 -33.26
N ALA A 145 -36.60 -13.88 -33.02
CA ALA A 145 -37.36 -14.97 -33.60
C ALA A 145 -38.83 -15.03 -33.15
N GLN A 146 -39.16 -14.42 -32.01
CA GLN A 146 -40.48 -14.53 -31.38
C GLN A 146 -41.34 -13.27 -31.50
N ILE A 147 -40.74 -12.08 -31.69
CA ILE A 147 -41.46 -10.79 -31.69
C ILE A 147 -41.27 -9.98 -32.99
N GLY A 148 -40.24 -10.27 -33.79
CA GLY A 148 -39.97 -9.53 -35.03
C GLY A 148 -39.28 -8.18 -34.80
N GLY A 149 -37.95 -8.17 -35.05
CA GLY A 149 -37.18 -7.06 -35.61
C GLY A 149 -36.83 -5.87 -34.71
N VAL A 150 -37.78 -5.28 -33.97
CA VAL A 150 -37.57 -3.94 -33.38
C VAL A 150 -37.86 -3.85 -31.88
N GLU A 151 -38.90 -4.53 -31.35
CA GLU A 151 -39.19 -4.55 -29.90
C GLU A 151 -38.26 -5.50 -29.11
N ALA A 152 -37.75 -6.54 -29.78
CA ALA A 152 -36.85 -7.54 -29.22
C ALA A 152 -35.54 -6.95 -28.68
N ALA A 153 -34.93 -6.00 -29.41
CA ALA A 153 -33.66 -5.40 -29.04
C ALA A 153 -33.77 -4.45 -27.84
N ALA A 154 -34.93 -3.79 -27.65
CA ALA A 154 -35.18 -2.90 -26.52
C ALA A 154 -35.41 -3.68 -25.22
N LEU A 155 -36.19 -4.77 -25.28
CA LEU A 155 -36.45 -5.65 -24.14
C LEU A 155 -35.19 -6.41 -23.70
N GLY A 156 -34.37 -6.89 -24.64
CA GLY A 156 -33.10 -7.55 -24.34
C GLY A 156 -32.11 -6.65 -23.58
N LYS A 157 -32.01 -5.36 -23.96
CA LYS A 157 -31.17 -4.38 -23.24
C LYS A 157 -31.68 -4.07 -21.83
N SER A 158 -33.00 -3.97 -21.66
CA SER A 158 -33.62 -3.72 -20.36
C SER A 158 -33.38 -4.86 -19.37
N LEU A 159 -33.56 -6.11 -19.82
CA LEU A 159 -33.29 -7.32 -19.02
C LEU A 159 -31.80 -7.47 -18.67
N ALA A 160 -30.89 -7.18 -19.61
CA ALA A 160 -29.45 -7.23 -19.35
C ALA A 160 -29.01 -6.19 -18.29
N LEU A 161 -29.60 -4.98 -18.31
CA LEU A 161 -29.37 -3.96 -17.29
C LEU A 161 -29.93 -4.38 -15.92
N GLN A 162 -31.11 -4.97 -15.88
CA GLN A 162 -31.74 -5.42 -14.64
C GLN A 162 -30.97 -6.58 -13.99
N TRP A 163 -30.46 -7.51 -14.80
CA TRP A 163 -29.62 -8.61 -14.31
C TRP A 163 -28.25 -8.11 -13.83
N GLY A 164 -27.62 -7.17 -14.54
CA GLY A 164 -26.36 -6.55 -14.12
C GLY A 164 -26.46 -5.83 -12.78
N LEU A 165 -27.58 -5.16 -12.51
CA LEU A 165 -27.84 -4.50 -11.21
C LEU A 165 -28.05 -5.51 -10.07
N GLN A 166 -28.71 -6.65 -10.33
CA GLN A 166 -28.90 -7.70 -9.32
C GLN A 166 -27.58 -8.39 -8.94
N ASN A 167 -26.70 -8.63 -9.92
CA ASN A 167 -25.40 -9.23 -9.64
C ASN A 167 -24.46 -8.28 -8.88
N LEU A 168 -24.45 -6.99 -9.20
CA LEU A 168 -23.70 -6.00 -8.43
C LEU A 168 -24.14 -5.93 -6.97
N ALA A 169 -25.45 -6.04 -6.70
CA ALA A 169 -25.99 -6.10 -5.35
C ALA A 169 -25.54 -7.38 -4.61
N SER A 170 -25.58 -8.54 -5.26
CA SER A 170 -25.13 -9.80 -4.66
C SER A 170 -23.62 -9.84 -4.36
N LEU A 171 -22.81 -9.23 -5.22
CA LEU A 171 -21.35 -9.13 -5.04
C LEU A 171 -20.99 -8.15 -3.92
N THR A 172 -21.69 -7.03 -3.81
CA THR A 172 -21.49 -6.10 -2.68
C THR A 172 -21.88 -6.73 -1.35
N GLU A 173 -22.93 -7.54 -1.32
CA GLU A 173 -23.36 -8.27 -0.12
C GLU A 173 -22.39 -9.43 0.25
N ALA A 174 -21.89 -10.15 -0.75
CA ALA A 174 -20.86 -11.17 -0.55
C ALA A 174 -19.55 -10.58 -0.01
N ILE A 175 -19.07 -9.47 -0.58
CA ILE A 175 -17.87 -8.75 -0.11
C ILE A 175 -18.11 -8.19 1.30
N ALA A 176 -19.29 -7.61 1.57
CA ALA A 176 -19.66 -7.11 2.90
C ALA A 176 -19.76 -8.23 3.95
N SER A 177 -20.09 -9.46 3.55
CA SER A 177 -20.11 -10.62 4.46
C SER A 177 -18.70 -11.13 4.81
N GLN A 178 -17.74 -11.05 3.87
CA GLN A 178 -16.36 -11.49 4.08
C GLN A 178 -15.51 -10.46 4.83
N LEU A 179 -15.90 -9.18 4.80
CA LEU A 179 -15.22 -8.09 5.50
C LEU A 179 -15.75 -7.82 6.91
N ARG A 180 -16.66 -8.65 7.47
CA ARG A 180 -17.05 -8.51 8.89
C ARG A 180 -15.89 -9.02 9.76
N PRO A 181 -15.27 -8.15 10.59
CA PRO A 181 -14.28 -8.61 11.55
C PRO A 181 -14.96 -9.56 12.55
N GLY A 182 -14.27 -10.65 12.87
CA GLY A 182 -14.78 -11.73 13.71
C GLY A 182 -15.51 -11.23 14.95
N GLU A 183 -16.76 -11.65 15.09
CA GLU A 183 -17.49 -11.61 16.33
C GLU A 183 -16.76 -12.56 17.30
N VAL A 184 -15.89 -11.99 18.14
CA VAL A 184 -15.25 -12.69 19.24
C VAL A 184 -16.36 -13.14 20.18
N ARG A 185 -16.68 -14.44 20.15
CA ARG A 185 -17.51 -15.06 21.19
C ARG A 185 -16.75 -15.01 22.52
N GLY A 186 -17.19 -14.12 23.40
CA GLY A 186 -17.14 -14.34 24.85
C GLY A 186 -18.30 -15.23 25.29
#